data_AF-A0A4Q0Y7C6-F1
#
_entry.id   AF-A0A4Q0Y7C6-F1
#
_cell.length_a   1.000
_cell.length_b   1.000
_cell.length_c   1.000
_cell.angle_alpha   90.00
_cell.angle_beta   90.00
_cell.angle_gamma   90.00
#
_symmetry.space_group_name_H-M   'P 1'
#
loop_
_entity.id
_entity.type
_entity.pdbx_description
1 polymer ?
#
loop_
_entity_poly.entity_id
_entity_poly.type
_entity_poly.pdbx_seq_one_letter_code
_entity_poly.pdbx_strand_id
1 'polypeptide(L)'
;MPVKFVSHVDEDKDQNWFIKLTDTLSNNSVICKDLDEYKIKLEEYSSEYGFDIEVVWTKSKSLSPKNYQDLNNQMALLQEEYKNEIDEINQK
;
A
#
# COMPACT_ATOMS: atom_id res chain seq x y z
N MET A 1 15.30 12.32 3.39
CA MET A 1 13.96 12.85 3.03
C MET A 1 13.21 11.61 2.68
N PRO A 2 12.18 11.25 3.44
CA PRO A 2 11.58 9.94 3.31
C PRO A 2 10.93 9.81 1.94
N VAL A 3 11.13 8.65 1.33
CA VAL A 3 10.55 8.33 0.04
C VAL A 3 9.07 8.12 0.21
N LYS A 4 8.25 8.91 -0.48
CA LYS A 4 6.79 8.76 -0.40
C LYS A 4 6.34 7.65 -1.34
N PHE A 5 5.65 6.68 -0.79
CA PHE A 5 4.93 5.66 -1.53
C PHE A 5 3.44 5.91 -1.38
N VAL A 6 2.69 5.86 -2.47
CA VAL A 6 1.23 6.04 -2.46
C VAL A 6 0.57 4.70 -2.75
N SER A 7 -0.07 4.13 -1.74
CA SER A 7 -0.87 2.91 -1.87
C SER A 7 -2.31 3.28 -2.19
N HIS A 8 -2.73 3.03 -3.42
CA HIS A 8 -4.09 3.31 -3.89
C HIS A 8 -4.91 2.03 -3.96
N VAL A 9 -5.90 1.89 -3.07
CA VAL A 9 -6.81 0.75 -3.10
C VAL A 9 -7.97 1.06 -4.05
N ASP A 10 -8.11 0.23 -5.07
CA ASP A 10 -9.18 0.33 -6.06
C ASP A 10 -9.86 -1.04 -6.26
N GLU A 11 -10.99 -1.04 -6.95
CA GLU A 11 -11.77 -2.22 -7.25
C GLU A 11 -11.80 -2.45 -8.75
N ASP A 12 -11.50 -3.68 -9.16
CA ASP A 12 -11.61 -4.08 -10.55
C ASP A 12 -13.08 -4.33 -10.92
N LYS A 13 -13.37 -4.40 -12.22
CA LYS A 13 -14.73 -4.65 -12.73
C LYS A 13 -15.33 -5.98 -12.25
N ASP A 14 -14.49 -6.88 -11.78
CA ASP A 14 -14.87 -8.18 -11.19
C ASP A 14 -15.21 -8.11 -9.69
N GLN A 15 -15.33 -6.91 -9.10
CA GLN A 15 -15.51 -6.69 -7.65
C GLN A 15 -14.34 -7.19 -6.79
N ASN A 16 -13.21 -7.52 -7.41
CA ASN A 16 -11.98 -7.84 -6.71
C ASN A 16 -11.19 -6.57 -6.43
N TRP A 17 -10.80 -6.36 -5.18
CA TRP A 17 -9.99 -5.22 -4.79
C TRP A 17 -8.50 -5.48 -5.09
N PHE A 18 -7.75 -4.41 -5.29
CA PHE A 18 -6.30 -4.46 -5.45
C PHE A 18 -5.65 -3.21 -4.87
N ILE A 19 -4.39 -3.34 -4.46
CA ILE A 19 -3.58 -2.26 -3.90
C ILE A 19 -2.57 -1.84 -4.97
N LYS A 20 -2.68 -0.61 -5.45
CA LYS A 20 -1.70 -0.03 -6.35
C LYS A 20 -0.66 0.78 -5.56
N LEU A 21 0.49 0.19 -5.30
CA LEU A 21 1.65 0.85 -4.71
C LEU A 21 2.35 1.72 -5.76
N THR A 22 2.45 3.02 -5.53
CA THR A 22 3.09 3.97 -6.44
C THR A 22 4.28 4.63 -5.75
N ASP A 23 5.48 4.39 -6.27
CA ASP A 23 6.70 5.08 -5.88
C ASP A 23 6.71 6.50 -6.47
N THR A 24 6.75 7.53 -5.63
CA THR A 24 6.81 8.94 -6.10
C THR A 24 8.20 9.40 -6.52
N LEU A 25 9.24 8.65 -6.17
CA LEU A 25 10.63 8.90 -6.53
C LEU A 25 10.99 8.31 -7.89
N SER A 26 10.64 7.04 -8.12
CA SER A 26 10.91 6.34 -9.38
C SER A 26 9.74 6.38 -10.37
N ASN A 27 8.60 6.97 -9.97
CA ASN A 27 7.37 7.02 -10.76
C ASN A 27 6.88 5.64 -11.22
N ASN A 28 7.29 4.59 -10.49
CA ASN A 28 6.91 3.21 -10.72
C ASN A 28 5.63 2.91 -9.97
N SER A 29 4.70 2.21 -10.62
CA SER A 29 3.49 1.75 -9.94
C SER A 29 3.31 0.27 -10.13
N VAL A 30 2.93 -0.39 -9.05
CA VAL A 30 2.82 -1.83 -8.93
C VAL A 30 1.43 -2.14 -8.40
N ILE A 31 0.78 -3.11 -9.01
CA ILE A 31 -0.53 -3.58 -8.56
C ILE A 31 -0.26 -4.86 -7.76
N CYS A 32 -0.52 -4.79 -6.47
CA CYS A 32 -0.49 -5.92 -5.54
C CYS A 32 -1.93 -6.37 -5.31
N LYS A 33 -2.20 -7.64 -5.59
CA LYS A 33 -3.49 -8.26 -5.24
C LYS A 33 -3.43 -8.94 -3.88
N ASP A 34 -2.22 -9.06 -3.33
CA ASP A 34 -1.92 -9.81 -2.13
C ASP A 34 -0.92 -9.06 -1.24
N LEU A 35 -0.91 -9.42 0.03
CA LEU A 35 -0.09 -8.77 1.06
C LEU A 35 1.36 -9.16 0.93
N ASP A 36 1.64 -10.43 0.66
CA ASP A 36 2.98 -10.93 0.40
C ASP A 36 3.66 -10.20 -0.77
N GLU A 37 2.96 -10.00 -1.88
CA GLU A 37 3.53 -9.28 -3.04
C GLU A 37 3.85 -7.83 -2.72
N TYR A 38 2.97 -7.17 -1.95
CA TYR A 38 3.20 -5.80 -1.52
C TYR A 38 4.39 -5.71 -0.59
N LYS A 39 4.50 -6.61 0.38
CA LYS A 39 5.60 -6.65 1.34
C LYS A 39 6.95 -6.85 0.67
N ILE A 40 7.07 -7.85 -0.21
CA ILE A 40 8.33 -8.12 -0.94
C ILE A 40 8.77 -6.87 -1.69
N LYS A 41 7.85 -6.22 -2.39
CA LYS A 41 8.18 -5.00 -3.15
C LYS A 41 8.48 -3.82 -2.26
N LEU A 42 7.74 -3.65 -1.17
CA LEU A 42 8.00 -2.58 -0.22
C LEU A 42 9.37 -2.77 0.41
N GLU A 43 9.76 -3.98 0.80
CA GLU A 43 11.10 -4.28 1.32
C GLU A 43 12.20 -4.05 0.27
N GLU A 44 12.00 -4.49 -0.98
CA GLU A 44 12.95 -4.21 -2.07
C GLU A 44 13.15 -2.70 -2.26
N TYR A 45 12.05 -1.95 -2.40
CA TYR A 45 12.12 -0.50 -2.55
C TYR A 45 12.71 0.17 -1.30
N SER A 46 12.28 -0.22 -0.09
CA SER A 46 12.79 0.33 1.17
C SER A 46 14.28 0.08 1.31
N SER A 47 14.76 -1.11 0.93
CA SER A 47 16.17 -1.45 0.96
C SER A 47 16.99 -0.62 -0.03
N GLU A 48 16.44 -0.28 -1.20
CA GLU A 48 17.11 0.61 -2.16
C GLU A 48 17.22 2.05 -1.63
N TYR A 49 16.22 2.50 -0.85
CA TYR A 49 16.16 3.86 -0.32
C TYR A 49 16.68 4.00 1.12
N GLY A 50 17.26 2.94 1.69
CA GLY A 50 17.89 2.96 3.01
C GLY A 50 16.91 3.04 4.17
N PHE A 51 15.73 2.42 4.04
CA PHE A 51 14.73 2.28 5.10
C PHE A 51 14.23 3.64 5.65
N ASP A 52 14.18 4.68 4.82
CA ASP A 52 13.56 5.98 5.13
C ASP A 52 12.38 6.18 4.17
N ILE A 53 11.27 5.48 4.43
CA ILE A 53 10.08 5.48 3.56
C ILE A 53 8.79 5.90 4.28
N GLU A 54 7.89 6.55 3.56
CA GLU A 54 6.58 7.03 4.04
C GLU A 54 5.47 6.51 3.11
N VAL A 55 4.61 5.61 3.61
CA VAL A 55 3.49 5.07 2.84
C VAL A 55 2.21 5.86 3.12
N VAL A 56 1.62 6.44 2.08
CA VAL A 56 0.35 7.15 2.09
C VAL A 56 -0.72 6.28 1.47
N TRP A 57 -1.73 5.93 2.27
CA TRP A 57 -2.86 5.14 1.80
C TRP A 57 -3.98 6.03 1.24
N THR A 58 -4.46 5.67 0.07
CA THR A 58 -5.56 6.34 -0.64
C THR A 58 -6.53 5.30 -1.15
N LYS A 59 -7.81 5.65 -1.28
CA LYS A 59 -8.84 4.75 -1.78
C LYS A 59 -9.67 5.41 -2.86
N SER A 60 -10.15 4.61 -3.80
CA SER A 60 -11.05 5.07 -4.83
C SER A 60 -12.45 5.33 -4.26
N LYS A 61 -13.09 6.43 -4.68
CA LYS A 61 -14.47 6.77 -4.27
C LYS A 61 -15.54 6.00 -5.06
N SER A 62 -15.12 5.25 -6.09
CA SER A 62 -16.01 4.46 -6.95
C SER A 62 -16.37 3.09 -6.38
N LEU A 63 -15.95 2.77 -5.15
CA LEU A 63 -16.23 1.50 -4.51
C LEU A 63 -17.73 1.36 -4.25
N SER A 64 -18.31 0.24 -4.68
CA SER A 64 -19.71 -0.06 -4.38
C SER A 64 -19.94 -0.08 -2.86
N PRO A 65 -21.09 0.39 -2.35
CA PRO A 65 -21.36 0.51 -0.91
C PRO A 65 -21.27 -0.82 -0.14
N LYS A 66 -21.46 -1.96 -0.81
CA LYS A 66 -21.20 -3.31 -0.24
C LYS A 66 -19.73 -3.54 0.06
N ASN A 67 -18.85 -3.12 -0.85
CA ASN A 67 -17.41 -3.30 -0.74
C ASN A 67 -16.78 -2.19 0.09
N TYR A 68 -17.42 -1.02 0.20
CA TYR A 68 -16.92 0.10 1.00
C TYR A 68 -16.68 -0.26 2.47
N GLN A 69 -17.61 -0.99 3.10
CA GLN A 69 -17.48 -1.33 4.53
C GLN A 69 -16.39 -2.39 4.76
N ASP A 70 -16.32 -3.38 3.89
CA ASP A 70 -15.33 -4.45 3.93
C ASP A 70 -13.92 -3.89 3.67
N LEU A 71 -13.79 -3.08 2.63
CA LEU A 71 -12.54 -2.45 2.23
C LEU A 71 -12.07 -1.39 3.22
N ASN A 72 -12.97 -0.67 3.90
CA ASN A 72 -12.58 0.26 4.96
C ASN A 72 -12.08 -0.46 6.22
N ASN A 73 -12.64 -1.63 6.56
CA ASN A 73 -12.12 -2.47 7.64
C ASN A 73 -10.77 -3.07 7.27
N GLN A 74 -10.65 -3.63 6.06
CA GLN A 74 -9.39 -4.17 5.57
C GLN A 74 -8.34 -3.06 5.48
N MET A 75 -8.66 -1.89 4.97
CA MET A 75 -7.72 -0.76 4.89
C MET A 75 -7.27 -0.28 6.27
N ALA A 76 -8.14 -0.30 7.28
CA ALA A 76 -7.73 0.01 8.65
C ALA A 76 -6.74 -1.03 9.20
N LEU A 77 -7.02 -2.32 8.98
CA LEU A 77 -6.12 -3.42 9.35
C LEU A 77 -4.77 -3.31 8.61
N LEU A 78 -4.82 -3.12 7.30
CA LEU A 78 -3.63 -2.96 6.45
C LEU A 78 -2.80 -1.76 6.86
N GLN A 79 -3.43 -0.61 7.06
CA GLN A 79 -2.71 0.59 7.45
C GLN A 79 -2.06 0.43 8.83
N GLU A 80 -2.66 -0.31 9.75
CA GLU A 80 -2.07 -0.62 11.06
C GLU A 80 -0.92 -1.62 10.94
N GLU A 81 -1.14 -2.72 10.24
CA GLU A 81 -0.16 -3.80 10.03
C GLU A 81 1.09 -3.26 9.31
N TYR A 82 0.90 -2.55 8.20
CA TYR A 82 2.01 -1.97 7.45
C TYR A 82 2.65 -0.77 8.14
N LYS A 83 1.92 0.00 8.94
CA LYS A 83 2.54 1.06 9.73
C LYS A 83 3.52 0.47 10.74
N ASN A 84 3.16 -0.64 11.38
CA ASN A 84 4.07 -1.35 12.27
C ASN A 84 5.26 -1.91 11.48
N GLU A 85 5.04 -2.53 10.32
CA GLU A 85 6.14 -3.05 9.50
C GLU A 85 7.08 -1.96 9.01
N ILE A 86 6.56 -0.80 8.55
CA ILE A 86 7.40 0.35 8.15
C ILE A 86 8.18 0.88 9.34
N ASP A 87 7.59 0.91 10.53
CA ASP A 87 8.31 1.31 11.76
C ASP A 87 9.43 0.31 12.10
N GLU A 88 9.17 -0.99 11.96
CA GLU A 88 10.19 -2.05 12.15
C GLU A 88 11.31 -1.99 11.09
N ILE A 89 10.96 -1.69 9.84
CA ILE A 89 11.87 -1.47 8.71
C ILE A 89 12.74 -0.24 8.98
N ASN A 90 12.14 0.89 9.39
CA ASN A 90 12.84 2.14 9.66
C ASN A 90 13.69 2.11 10.95
N GLN A 91 13.45 1.17 11.88
CA GLN A 91 14.25 0.99 13.10
C GLN A 91 15.46 0.06 12.97
N LYS A 92 15.66 -0.59 11.82
CA LYS A 92 16.80 -1.48 11.54
C LYS A 92 18.01 -0.75 10.95
#